data_AF-A0A2S6UJA1-F1
#
_entry.id   AF-A0A2S6UJA1-F1
#
_cell.length_a   1.000
_cell.length_b   1.000
_cell.length_c   1.000
_cell.angle_alpha   90.00
_cell.angle_beta   90.00
_cell.angle_gamma   90.00
#
_symmetry.space_group_name_H-M   'P 1'
#
loop_
_entity.id
_entity.type
_entity.pdbx_description
1 polymer ?
#
loop_
_entity_poly.entity_id
_entity_poly.type
_entity_poly.pdbx_seq_one_letter_code
_entity_poly.pdbx_strand_id
1 'polypeptide(L)'
;MPSGVDGGLGNTHLHVLTRAIIGRHKLGNQQMTVEKPFSLVEDARSDDADGPSEPVDKPSREEAKEAVRTLLRWAGDDPDREGLKDTPARVVSAYEEYFDGYNACPKTLLERTFEETDGYDEIVLLKGIRFESHCEHHMAPIIGRAHVAYLPHHRVIGISKLARLIEVYAKRLQIQEKMTAQIANTIDDILQPKGVAVVIEAAHQCMTTRGIHKPGVNMVTSRMLGAFRDDPTTRREFLSMIGSPATEHAPFA
;
A
#
# COMPACT_ATOMS: atom_id res chain seq x y z
N MET A 1 27.85 37.66 48.26
CA MET A 1 27.21 37.64 49.59
C MET A 1 25.78 38.13 49.42
N PRO A 2 24.79 37.42 49.99
CA PRO A 2 23.36 37.65 49.77
C PRO A 2 22.80 38.64 50.79
N SER A 3 21.67 39.26 50.48
CA SER A 3 20.78 39.86 51.47
C SER A 3 19.34 39.51 51.10
N GLY A 4 18.77 38.57 51.86
CA GLY A 4 17.36 38.25 51.83
C GLY A 4 16.54 39.12 52.77
N VAL A 5 15.22 39.06 52.57
CA VAL A 5 14.08 39.26 53.48
C VAL A 5 12.86 38.94 52.60
N ASP A 6 12.10 37.85 52.72
CA ASP A 6 11.42 37.15 53.82
C ASP A 6 10.08 37.78 54.26
N GLY A 7 9.04 36.94 54.29
CA GLY A 7 7.68 37.16 54.81
C GLY A 7 6.71 37.97 53.93
N GLY A 8 5.44 37.61 53.70
CA GLY A 8 4.61 36.50 54.17
C GLY A 8 3.13 36.81 53.90
N LEU A 9 2.35 35.74 53.64
CA LEU A 9 0.91 35.54 53.89
C LEU A 9 -0.14 36.39 53.15
N GLY A 10 -1.04 35.70 52.44
CA GLY A 10 -2.29 36.27 51.92
C GLY A 10 -3.14 35.24 51.19
N ASN A 11 -3.87 34.43 51.96
CA ASN A 11 -4.74 33.35 51.52
C ASN A 11 -6.08 33.91 51.00
N THR A 12 -6.49 33.61 49.77
CA THR A 12 -7.90 33.74 49.33
C THR A 12 -8.32 32.56 48.47
N HIS A 13 -9.36 31.89 48.97
CA HIS A 13 -10.09 30.77 48.41
C HIS A 13 -10.57 30.94 46.96
N LEU A 14 -10.53 29.84 46.19
CA LEU A 14 -11.72 29.41 45.44
C LEU A 14 -11.74 27.87 45.27
N HIS A 15 -12.68 27.25 45.99
CA HIS A 15 -13.18 25.89 45.80
C HIS A 15 -13.93 25.76 44.46
N VAL A 16 -13.72 24.66 43.73
CA VAL A 16 -14.78 23.77 43.17
C VAL A 16 -14.12 22.39 42.89
N LEU A 17 -14.06 21.47 43.86
CA LEU A 17 -14.97 20.32 44.08
C LEU A 17 -15.05 19.27 42.95
N THR A 18 -14.20 18.26 43.10
CA THR A 18 -14.35 16.87 42.63
C THR A 18 -15.50 16.19 43.38
N ARG A 19 -16.37 15.44 42.70
CA ARG A 19 -17.22 14.41 43.34
C ARG A 19 -17.40 13.19 42.44
N ALA A 20 -16.82 12.08 42.91
CA ALA A 20 -17.21 10.73 42.57
C ALA A 20 -18.54 10.39 43.25
N ILE A 21 -19.43 9.67 42.56
CA ILE A 21 -20.61 9.05 43.17
C ILE A 21 -20.57 7.56 42.83
N ILE A 22 -20.38 6.76 43.88
CA ILE A 22 -20.67 5.33 43.92
C ILE A 22 -22.12 5.18 44.38
N GLY A 23 -22.93 4.39 43.66
CA GLY A 23 -24.27 3.99 44.07
C GLY A 23 -24.69 2.68 43.41
N ARG A 24 -24.75 1.60 44.20
CA ARG A 24 -25.21 0.26 43.80
C ARG A 24 -26.73 0.12 43.89
N HIS A 25 -27.27 -0.58 42.88
CA HIS A 25 -28.45 -1.46 42.83
C HIS A 25 -29.86 -0.99 43.25
N LYS A 26 -30.79 -1.06 42.29
CA LYS A 26 -31.98 -1.94 42.37
C LYS A 26 -32.48 -2.32 40.97
N LEU A 27 -32.89 -3.58 40.85
CA LEU A 27 -33.38 -4.26 39.66
C LEU A 27 -34.72 -3.67 39.18
N GLY A 28 -34.83 -3.43 37.87
CA GLY A 28 -36.06 -3.09 37.17
C GLY A 28 -35.98 -3.65 35.76
N ASN A 29 -36.78 -4.67 35.48
CA ASN A 29 -36.87 -5.38 34.22
C ASN A 29 -37.46 -4.46 33.15
N GLN A 30 -36.63 -3.94 32.25
CA GLN A 30 -37.09 -3.22 31.06
C GLN A 30 -36.46 -3.85 29.83
N GLN A 31 -37.34 -4.51 29.08
CA GLN A 31 -37.09 -5.26 27.87
C GLN A 31 -36.63 -4.26 26.79
N MET A 32 -35.32 -4.15 26.57
CA MET A 32 -34.80 -3.43 25.41
C MET A 32 -35.09 -4.28 24.17
N THR A 33 -36.06 -3.83 23.39
CA THR A 33 -36.26 -4.28 22.02
C THR A 33 -34.99 -4.00 21.24
N VAL A 34 -34.28 -5.06 20.85
CA VAL A 34 -33.18 -5.02 19.91
C VAL A 34 -33.78 -4.63 18.56
N GLU A 35 -33.70 -3.35 18.23
CA GLU A 35 -34.01 -2.88 16.89
C GLU A 35 -33.00 -3.45 15.90
N LYS A 36 -33.54 -3.78 14.72
CA LYS A 36 -32.94 -4.56 13.64
C LYS A 36 -31.61 -3.99 13.11
N PRO A 37 -30.78 -4.86 12.51
CA PRO A 37 -29.37 -4.61 12.27
C PRO A 37 -29.11 -3.50 11.26
N PHE A 38 -27.97 -2.84 11.48
CA PHE A 38 -27.30 -1.93 10.55
C PHE A 38 -27.29 -2.55 9.14
N SER A 39 -28.11 -1.99 8.26
CA SER A 39 -28.22 -2.41 6.87
C SER A 39 -26.87 -2.27 6.19
N LEU A 40 -26.46 -3.36 5.53
CA LEU A 40 -25.33 -3.44 4.62
C LEU A 40 -25.34 -2.23 3.68
N VAL A 41 -24.30 -1.40 3.75
CA VAL A 41 -23.95 -0.53 2.63
C VAL A 41 -23.29 -1.46 1.62
N GLU A 42 -24.10 -2.07 0.76
CA GLU A 42 -23.65 -2.62 -0.51
C GLU A 42 -23.28 -1.45 -1.42
N ASP A 43 -22.05 -0.97 -1.27
CA ASP A 43 -21.34 -0.17 -2.27
C ASP A 43 -19.84 -0.45 -2.17
N ALA A 44 -19.49 -1.73 -2.03
CA ALA A 44 -18.21 -2.21 -2.56
C ALA A 44 -18.46 -2.49 -4.04
N ARG A 45 -18.32 -1.47 -4.88
CA ARG A 45 -17.95 -1.74 -6.27
C ARG A 45 -16.65 -2.51 -6.19
N SER A 46 -16.70 -3.82 -6.42
CA SER A 46 -15.53 -4.57 -6.80
C SER A 46 -15.09 -3.93 -8.11
N ASP A 47 -14.11 -3.04 -8.02
CA ASP A 47 -13.35 -2.62 -9.18
C ASP A 47 -12.56 -3.86 -9.64
N ASP A 48 -13.26 -4.79 -10.28
CA ASP A 48 -12.75 -5.95 -11.00
C ASP A 48 -12.03 -5.48 -12.29
N ALA A 49 -11.23 -4.42 -12.18
CA ALA A 49 -10.46 -3.80 -13.25
C ALA A 49 -9.13 -4.55 -13.46
N ASP A 50 -9.23 -5.85 -13.70
CA ASP A 50 -8.10 -6.70 -14.07
C ASP A 50 -8.02 -6.97 -15.59
N GLY A 51 -8.96 -6.42 -16.38
CA GLY A 51 -8.85 -6.27 -17.84
C GLY A 51 -8.28 -4.90 -18.23
N PRO A 52 -7.95 -4.65 -19.52
CA PRO A 52 -7.73 -3.28 -19.98
C PRO A 52 -8.95 -2.45 -19.57
N SER A 53 -8.72 -1.33 -18.87
CA SER A 53 -9.81 -0.46 -18.45
C SER A 53 -10.66 -0.09 -19.66
N GLU A 54 -11.98 0.04 -19.48
CA GLU A 54 -12.88 0.73 -20.42
C GLU A 54 -12.16 1.96 -21.01
N PRO A 55 -12.35 2.30 -22.29
CA PRO A 55 -11.61 3.37 -22.94
C PRO A 55 -11.84 4.68 -22.20
N VAL A 56 -10.88 5.02 -21.34
CA VAL A 56 -10.80 6.31 -20.68
C VAL A 56 -10.54 7.33 -21.79
N ASP A 57 -11.25 8.45 -21.74
CA ASP A 57 -10.96 9.60 -22.60
C ASP A 57 -9.55 10.12 -22.27
N LYS A 58 -8.54 9.53 -22.91
CA LYS A 58 -7.12 9.77 -22.66
C LYS A 58 -6.68 10.92 -23.55
N PRO A 59 -6.23 12.05 -22.98
CA PRO A 59 -5.74 13.18 -23.77
C PRO A 59 -4.58 12.79 -24.69
N SER A 60 -4.42 13.56 -25.76
CA SER A 60 -3.29 13.41 -26.66
C SER A 60 -1.97 13.72 -25.95
N ARG A 61 -0.87 13.22 -26.54
CA ARG A 61 0.49 13.49 -26.04
C ARG A 61 0.80 14.99 -25.99
N GLU A 62 0.27 15.78 -26.94
CA GLU A 62 0.49 17.23 -26.97
C GLU A 62 -0.27 17.96 -25.87
N GLU A 63 -1.52 17.55 -25.58
CA GLU A 63 -2.27 18.09 -24.44
C GLU A 63 -1.56 17.80 -23.10
N ALA A 64 -1.01 16.59 -22.94
CA ALA A 64 -0.23 16.24 -21.77
C ALA A 64 1.05 17.11 -21.62
N LYS A 65 1.76 17.40 -22.74
CA LYS A 65 2.92 18.29 -22.72
C LYS A 65 2.52 19.71 -22.31
N GLU A 66 1.43 20.26 -22.86
CA GLU A 66 0.98 21.62 -22.49
C GLU A 66 0.52 21.69 -21.03
N ALA A 67 -0.04 20.61 -20.48
CA ALA A 67 -0.31 20.51 -19.06
C ALA A 67 0.97 20.61 -18.22
N VAL A 68 2.04 19.89 -18.59
CA VAL A 68 3.34 20.02 -17.91
C VAL A 68 3.91 21.43 -18.06
N ARG A 69 3.81 22.03 -19.25
CA ARG A 69 4.24 23.41 -19.48
C ARG A 69 3.49 24.40 -18.59
N THR A 70 2.20 24.16 -18.37
CA THR A 70 1.37 24.92 -17.44
C THR A 70 1.81 24.74 -15.99
N LEU A 71 2.15 23.52 -15.57
CA LEU A 71 2.69 23.27 -14.23
C LEU A 71 4.04 23.97 -14.00
N LEU A 72 4.91 24.02 -15.00
CA LEU A 72 6.19 24.75 -14.92
C LEU A 72 5.97 26.26 -14.70
N ARG A 73 5.07 26.88 -15.48
CA ARG A 73 4.69 28.29 -15.28
C ARG A 73 4.07 28.52 -13.91
N TRP A 74 3.19 27.62 -13.48
CA TRP A 74 2.52 27.70 -12.19
C TRP A 74 3.51 27.59 -11.02
N ALA A 75 4.56 26.78 -11.16
CA ALA A 75 5.66 26.69 -10.20
C ALA A 75 6.53 27.96 -10.15
N GLY A 76 6.37 28.88 -11.11
CA GLY A 76 7.09 30.17 -11.17
C GLY A 76 8.35 30.16 -12.04
N ASP A 77 8.54 29.15 -12.89
CA ASP A 77 9.71 29.05 -13.79
C ASP A 77 9.32 29.34 -15.26
N ASP A 78 10.31 29.69 -16.07
CA ASP A 78 10.14 29.93 -17.52
C ASP A 78 10.29 28.61 -18.29
N PRO A 79 9.22 28.07 -18.92
CA PRO A 79 9.31 26.82 -19.65
C PRO A 79 10.15 26.93 -20.93
N ASP A 80 10.45 28.13 -21.41
CA ASP A 80 11.20 28.36 -22.65
C ASP A 80 12.71 28.50 -22.40
N ARG A 81 13.15 28.50 -21.13
CA ARG A 81 14.59 28.45 -20.79
C ARG A 81 15.21 27.12 -21.21
N GLU A 82 16.50 27.15 -21.54
CA GLU A 82 17.25 26.03 -22.11
C GLU A 82 17.02 24.69 -21.38
N GLY A 83 17.12 24.69 -20.05
CA GLY A 83 16.93 23.46 -19.26
C GLY A 83 15.48 22.92 -19.20
N LEU A 84 14.45 23.74 -19.48
CA LEU A 84 13.04 23.33 -19.38
C LEU A 84 12.33 23.14 -20.71
N LYS A 85 12.88 23.65 -21.81
CA LYS A 85 12.25 23.59 -23.13
C LYS A 85 11.75 22.19 -23.51
N ASP A 86 12.55 21.16 -23.22
CA ASP A 86 12.20 19.76 -23.50
C ASP A 86 11.64 19.01 -22.29
N THR A 87 11.51 19.65 -21.11
CA THR A 87 10.95 19.02 -19.91
C THR A 87 9.54 18.47 -20.14
N PRO A 88 8.59 19.16 -20.81
CA PRO A 88 7.29 18.59 -21.11
C PRO A 88 7.37 17.25 -21.84
N ALA A 89 8.24 17.13 -22.85
CA ALA A 89 8.42 15.88 -23.59
C ALA A 89 9.03 14.78 -22.70
N ARG A 90 10.05 15.12 -21.91
CA ARG A 90 10.70 14.17 -20.98
C ARG A 90 9.74 13.66 -19.89
N VAL A 91 8.93 14.53 -19.31
CA VAL A 91 7.95 14.16 -18.28
C VAL A 91 6.88 13.23 -18.86
N VAL A 92 6.35 13.54 -20.04
CA VAL A 92 5.35 12.67 -20.69
C VAL A 92 5.94 11.30 -21.02
N SER A 93 7.18 11.24 -21.54
CA SER A 93 7.87 9.95 -21.75
C SER A 93 8.06 9.17 -20.45
N ALA A 94 8.42 9.85 -19.35
CA ALA A 94 8.56 9.20 -18.05
C ALA A 94 7.22 8.64 -17.55
N TYR A 95 6.12 9.36 -17.75
CA TYR A 95 4.77 8.89 -17.37
C TYR A 95 4.32 7.68 -18.18
N GLU A 96 4.69 7.60 -19.47
CA GLU A 96 4.45 6.40 -20.28
C GLU A 96 5.16 5.18 -19.69
N GLU A 97 6.38 5.34 -19.16
CA GLU A 97 7.11 4.27 -18.49
C GLU A 97 6.53 3.95 -17.10
N TYR A 98 6.27 4.98 -16.27
CA TYR A 98 5.78 4.80 -14.90
C TYR A 98 4.39 4.18 -14.84
N PHE A 99 3.58 4.36 -15.88
CA PHE A 99 2.19 3.93 -15.93
C PHE A 99 1.91 2.87 -17.02
N ASP A 100 2.96 2.21 -17.53
CA ASP A 100 2.80 1.18 -18.57
C ASP A 100 1.99 -0.04 -18.09
N GLY A 101 1.87 -0.23 -16.77
CA GLY A 101 1.07 -1.28 -16.17
C GLY A 101 -0.42 -1.20 -16.49
N TYR A 102 -0.94 -0.05 -16.94
CA TYR A 102 -2.31 0.06 -17.45
C TYR A 102 -2.51 -0.59 -18.83
N ASN A 103 -1.45 -0.75 -19.61
CA ASN A 103 -1.49 -1.38 -20.93
C ASN A 103 -1.38 -2.92 -20.87
N ALA A 104 -1.12 -3.47 -19.69
CA ALA A 104 -0.94 -4.89 -19.46
C ALA A 104 -2.12 -5.49 -18.67
N CYS A 105 -2.55 -6.69 -19.08
CA CYS A 105 -3.47 -7.52 -18.31
C CYS A 105 -2.68 -8.38 -17.32
N PRO A 106 -2.82 -8.20 -16.00
CA PRO A 106 -2.13 -9.01 -15.00
C PRO A 106 -2.45 -10.50 -15.12
N LYS A 107 -3.69 -10.83 -15.51
CA LYS A 107 -4.17 -12.21 -15.55
C LYS A 107 -3.49 -13.04 -16.64
N THR A 108 -3.30 -12.47 -17.82
CA THR A 108 -2.68 -13.20 -18.95
C THR A 108 -1.21 -13.55 -18.69
N LEU A 109 -0.53 -12.84 -17.78
CA LEU A 109 0.84 -13.16 -17.39
C LEU A 109 0.94 -14.52 -16.68
N LEU A 110 -0.07 -14.91 -15.91
CA LEU A 110 -0.03 -16.12 -15.08
C LEU A 110 -0.59 -17.37 -15.79
N GLU A 111 -1.18 -17.24 -16.98
CA GLU A 111 -1.86 -18.35 -17.68
C GLU A 111 -0.94 -19.53 -18.01
N ARG A 112 0.29 -19.28 -18.47
CA ARG A 112 1.25 -20.38 -18.72
C ARG A 112 1.86 -20.86 -17.40
N THR A 113 1.49 -22.07 -16.99
CA THR A 113 2.01 -22.76 -15.81
C THR A 113 2.73 -24.04 -16.24
N PHE A 114 3.51 -24.60 -15.31
CA PHE A 114 4.14 -25.91 -15.46
C PHE A 114 3.43 -26.88 -14.52
N GLU A 115 3.04 -28.03 -15.07
CA GLU A 115 2.40 -29.11 -14.31
C GLU A 115 3.42 -30.20 -13.89
N GLU A 116 4.58 -30.25 -14.56
CA GLU A 116 5.69 -31.15 -14.27
C GLU A 116 6.47 -30.67 -13.04
N THR A 117 5.93 -30.99 -11.86
CA THR A 117 6.41 -30.51 -10.56
C THR A 117 7.02 -31.62 -9.70
N ASP A 118 7.07 -32.86 -10.20
CA ASP A 118 7.47 -34.06 -9.44
C ASP A 118 6.80 -34.17 -8.05
N GLY A 119 5.55 -33.71 -7.96
CA GLY A 119 4.78 -33.68 -6.71
C GLY A 119 5.17 -32.60 -5.71
N TYR A 120 5.96 -31.59 -6.10
CA TYR A 120 6.39 -30.51 -5.21
C TYR A 120 5.19 -29.79 -4.56
N ASP A 121 5.09 -29.91 -3.24
CA ASP A 121 3.97 -29.43 -2.43
C ASP A 121 4.39 -28.51 -1.27
N GLU A 122 5.61 -28.00 -1.33
CA GLU A 122 6.22 -27.07 -0.36
C GLU A 122 6.06 -25.59 -0.75
N ILE A 123 6.39 -24.68 0.17
CA ILE A 123 6.29 -23.23 -0.08
C ILE A 123 7.23 -22.79 -1.22
N VAL A 124 6.66 -22.19 -2.27
CA VAL A 124 7.42 -21.43 -3.27
C VAL A 124 7.47 -19.97 -2.83
N LEU A 125 8.67 -19.45 -2.54
CA LEU A 125 8.88 -18.08 -2.10
C LEU A 125 9.80 -17.31 -3.06
N LEU A 126 9.33 -16.15 -3.50
CA LEU A 126 10.11 -15.14 -4.20
C LEU A 126 10.17 -13.89 -3.34
N LYS A 127 11.35 -13.62 -2.73
CA LYS A 127 11.53 -12.56 -1.73
C LYS A 127 12.46 -11.44 -2.21
N GLY A 128 12.25 -10.23 -1.70
CA GLY A 128 13.11 -9.08 -1.94
C GLY A 128 12.99 -8.49 -3.34
N ILE A 129 11.85 -8.63 -3.99
CA ILE A 129 11.63 -8.12 -5.35
C ILE A 129 11.47 -6.61 -5.26
N ARG A 130 12.49 -5.88 -5.68
CA ARG A 130 12.44 -4.42 -5.73
C ARG A 130 11.38 -3.96 -6.73
N PHE A 131 10.59 -2.97 -6.35
CA PHE A 131 9.63 -2.32 -7.24
C PHE A 131 9.64 -0.80 -7.06
N GLU A 132 9.09 -0.11 -8.05
CA GLU A 132 8.84 1.33 -8.04
C GLU A 132 7.40 1.58 -8.48
N SER A 133 6.66 2.33 -7.68
CA SER A 133 5.28 2.72 -7.95
C SER A 133 5.07 4.20 -7.65
N HIS A 134 3.86 4.71 -7.84
CA HIS A 134 3.51 6.10 -7.57
C HIS A 134 2.23 6.17 -6.76
N CYS A 135 2.27 6.89 -5.64
CA CYS A 135 1.12 7.12 -4.78
C CYS A 135 0.04 7.89 -5.55
N GLU A 136 -1.16 7.32 -5.69
CA GLU A 136 -2.24 7.96 -6.45
C GLU A 136 -2.66 9.33 -5.91
N HIS A 137 -2.48 9.57 -4.61
CA HIS A 137 -2.85 10.84 -3.97
C HIS A 137 -1.94 12.02 -4.34
N HIS A 138 -0.67 11.76 -4.67
CA HIS A 138 0.34 12.81 -4.83
C HIS A 138 1.23 12.63 -6.06
N MET A 139 1.05 11.52 -6.78
CA MET A 139 1.94 11.06 -7.86
C MET A 139 3.41 10.98 -7.44
N ALA A 140 3.66 10.82 -6.14
CA ALA A 140 5.01 10.73 -5.58
C ALA A 140 5.46 9.27 -5.52
N PRO A 141 6.75 8.97 -5.72
CA PRO A 141 7.23 7.59 -5.75
C PRO A 141 6.94 6.80 -4.45
N ILE A 142 6.62 5.53 -4.61
CA ILE A 142 6.63 4.49 -3.59
C ILE A 142 7.72 3.50 -4.02
N ILE A 143 8.76 3.33 -3.20
CA ILE A 143 9.91 2.49 -3.56
C ILE A 143 10.11 1.48 -2.44
N GLY A 144 10.17 0.20 -2.80
CA GLY A 144 10.13 -0.85 -1.81
C GLY A 144 10.50 -2.23 -2.34
N ARG A 145 10.13 -3.24 -1.56
CA ARG A 145 10.26 -4.65 -1.88
C ARG A 145 8.95 -5.38 -1.68
N ALA A 146 8.70 -6.33 -2.56
CA ALA A 146 7.62 -7.29 -2.44
C ALA A 146 8.20 -8.68 -2.15
N HIS A 147 7.51 -9.41 -1.29
CA HIS A 147 7.76 -10.81 -0.95
C HIS A 147 6.48 -11.58 -1.25
N VAL A 148 6.57 -12.56 -2.12
CA VAL A 148 5.41 -13.33 -2.60
C VAL A 148 5.69 -14.81 -2.38
N ALA A 149 4.79 -15.48 -1.68
CA ALA A 149 4.79 -16.92 -1.53
C ALA A 149 3.45 -17.51 -1.92
N TYR A 150 3.47 -18.76 -2.40
CA TYR A 150 2.28 -19.56 -2.54
C TYR A 150 2.61 -21.03 -2.26
N LEU A 151 1.59 -21.78 -1.82
CA LEU A 151 1.69 -23.21 -1.57
C LEU A 151 1.03 -23.95 -2.74
N PRO A 152 1.79 -24.60 -3.63
CA PRO A 152 1.24 -25.22 -4.83
C PRO A 152 0.17 -26.27 -4.52
N HIS A 153 -0.82 -26.36 -5.40
CA HIS A 153 -1.73 -27.51 -5.45
C HIS A 153 -1.36 -28.44 -6.60
N HIS A 154 -1.48 -27.95 -7.84
CA HIS A 154 -1.11 -28.69 -9.06
C HIS A 154 -0.29 -27.88 -10.06
N ARG A 155 -0.17 -26.56 -9.84
CA ARG A 155 0.43 -25.63 -10.80
C ARG A 155 1.58 -24.89 -10.15
N VAL A 156 2.71 -24.87 -10.84
CA VAL A 156 3.85 -24.02 -10.52
C VAL A 156 4.04 -23.00 -11.64
N ILE A 157 4.40 -21.78 -11.26
CA ILE A 157 4.60 -20.70 -12.20
C ILE A 157 6.10 -20.37 -12.32
N GLY A 158 6.52 -19.97 -13.51
CA GLY A 158 7.88 -19.47 -13.72
C GLY A 158 8.16 -18.23 -12.87
N ILE A 159 9.30 -18.21 -12.18
CA ILE A 159 9.73 -17.13 -11.27
C ILE A 159 9.65 -15.73 -11.90
N SER A 160 9.97 -15.61 -13.19
CA SER A 160 9.95 -14.33 -13.91
C SER A 160 8.54 -13.77 -14.09
N LYS A 161 7.49 -14.59 -14.04
CA LYS A 161 6.11 -14.16 -14.17
C LYS A 161 5.57 -13.53 -12.89
N LEU A 162 5.98 -14.03 -11.72
CA LEU A 162 5.64 -13.38 -10.44
C LEU A 162 6.28 -12.00 -10.33
N ALA A 163 7.55 -11.87 -10.74
CA ALA A 163 8.21 -10.57 -10.81
C ALA A 163 7.48 -9.60 -11.77
N ARG A 164 7.07 -10.08 -12.96
CA ARG A 164 6.29 -9.27 -13.91
C ARG A 164 4.91 -8.88 -13.39
N LEU A 165 4.24 -9.75 -12.64
CA LEU A 165 2.95 -9.44 -12.02
C LEU A 165 3.07 -8.25 -11.07
N ILE A 166 4.09 -8.27 -10.22
CA ILE A 166 4.40 -7.16 -9.31
C ILE A 166 4.64 -5.88 -10.12
N GLU A 167 5.45 -5.96 -11.18
CA GLU A 167 5.77 -4.81 -12.03
C GLU A 167 4.52 -4.20 -12.69
N VAL A 168 3.61 -5.03 -13.22
CA VAL A 168 2.37 -4.54 -13.85
C VAL A 168 1.50 -3.75 -12.86
N TYR A 169 1.41 -4.19 -11.61
CA TYR A 169 0.68 -3.43 -10.59
C TYR A 169 1.48 -2.24 -10.06
N ALA A 170 2.81 -2.34 -9.99
CA ALA A 170 3.69 -1.27 -9.54
C ALA A 170 3.68 -0.08 -10.52
N LYS A 171 3.68 -0.36 -11.82
CA LYS A 171 3.64 0.63 -12.92
C LYS A 171 2.23 1.20 -13.14
N ARG A 172 1.56 1.60 -12.06
CA ARG A 172 0.24 2.26 -12.01
C ARG A 172 0.26 3.33 -10.92
N LEU A 173 -0.76 4.18 -10.90
CA LEU A 173 -1.07 4.96 -9.69
C LEU A 173 -1.68 3.99 -8.67
N GLN A 174 -1.15 4.01 -7.44
CA GLN A 174 -1.44 3.00 -6.44
C GLN A 174 -1.58 3.54 -5.01
N ILE A 175 -2.26 2.71 -4.22
CA ILE A 175 -2.16 2.63 -2.77
C ILE A 175 -1.54 1.27 -2.42
N GLN A 176 -0.61 1.23 -1.45
CA GLN A 176 0.19 0.04 -1.18
C GLN A 176 -0.69 -1.15 -0.76
N GLU A 177 -1.73 -0.90 0.02
CA GLU A 177 -2.72 -1.88 0.45
C GLU A 177 -3.44 -2.51 -0.76
N LYS A 178 -3.88 -1.68 -1.71
CA LYS A 178 -4.56 -2.12 -2.93
C LYS A 178 -3.63 -2.99 -3.77
N MET A 179 -2.40 -2.52 -4.03
CA MET A 179 -1.39 -3.28 -4.76
C MET A 179 -1.10 -4.65 -4.10
N THR A 180 -0.99 -4.68 -2.76
CA THR A 180 -0.77 -5.93 -2.00
C THR A 180 -1.92 -6.91 -2.20
N ALA A 181 -3.17 -6.43 -2.13
CA ALA A 181 -4.36 -7.24 -2.33
C ALA A 181 -4.48 -7.74 -3.77
N GLN A 182 -4.24 -6.86 -4.75
CA GLN A 182 -4.28 -7.19 -6.18
C GLN A 182 -3.34 -8.35 -6.50
N ILE A 183 -2.06 -8.24 -6.14
CA ILE A 183 -1.07 -9.30 -6.39
C ILE A 183 -1.51 -10.62 -5.77
N ALA A 184 -1.94 -10.63 -4.51
CA ALA A 184 -2.34 -11.86 -3.83
C ALA A 184 -3.57 -12.50 -4.48
N ASN A 185 -4.61 -11.71 -4.77
CA ASN A 185 -5.85 -12.20 -5.35
C ASN A 185 -5.62 -12.73 -6.78
N THR A 186 -4.82 -12.05 -7.61
CA THR A 186 -4.53 -12.54 -8.97
C THR A 186 -3.80 -13.88 -8.97
N ILE A 187 -2.87 -14.08 -8.04
CA ILE A 187 -2.18 -15.36 -7.89
C ILE A 187 -3.18 -16.44 -7.46
N ASP A 188 -4.04 -16.13 -6.49
CA ASP A 188 -5.05 -17.06 -5.96
C ASP A 188 -6.04 -17.46 -7.06
N ASP A 189 -6.62 -16.48 -7.74
CA ASP A 189 -7.60 -16.66 -8.82
C ASP A 189 -7.05 -17.54 -9.94
N ILE A 190 -5.80 -17.34 -10.35
CA ILE A 190 -5.27 -17.99 -11.56
C ILE A 190 -4.58 -19.30 -11.24
N LEU A 191 -3.76 -19.36 -10.19
CA LEU A 191 -3.02 -20.57 -9.84
C LEU A 191 -3.88 -21.53 -9.03
N GLN A 192 -4.91 -21.05 -8.33
CA GLN A 192 -5.71 -21.83 -7.37
C GLN A 192 -4.81 -22.66 -6.43
N PRO A 193 -3.84 -22.01 -5.74
CA PRO A 193 -2.94 -22.69 -4.83
C PRO A 193 -3.68 -23.08 -3.53
N LYS A 194 -3.03 -23.87 -2.68
CA LYS A 194 -3.53 -24.12 -1.31
C LYS A 194 -3.53 -22.83 -0.47
N GLY A 195 -2.71 -21.85 -0.83
CA GLY A 195 -2.72 -20.52 -0.23
C GLY A 195 -1.70 -19.58 -0.87
N VAL A 196 -1.87 -18.28 -0.60
CA VAL A 196 -0.98 -17.20 -1.06
C VAL A 196 -0.62 -16.29 0.11
N ALA A 197 0.62 -15.81 0.15
CA ALA A 197 1.10 -14.78 1.05
C ALA A 197 1.83 -13.70 0.27
N VAL A 198 1.43 -12.44 0.46
CA VAL A 198 2.13 -11.27 -0.08
C VAL A 198 2.45 -10.32 1.07
N VAL A 199 3.69 -9.87 1.14
CA VAL A 199 4.13 -8.78 2.03
C VAL A 199 4.84 -7.73 1.19
N ILE A 200 4.45 -6.47 1.34
CA ILE A 200 5.11 -5.34 0.71
C ILE A 200 5.63 -4.42 1.81
N GLU A 201 6.88 -4.00 1.67
CA GLU A 201 7.53 -2.99 2.49
C GLU A 201 8.04 -1.86 1.60
N ALA A 202 7.69 -0.61 1.90
CA ALA A 202 8.10 0.50 1.05
C ALA A 202 8.22 1.83 1.78
N ALA A 203 9.09 2.69 1.25
CA ALA A 203 9.19 4.10 1.60
C ALA A 203 8.29 4.92 0.68
N HIS A 204 7.57 5.88 1.26
CA HIS A 204 6.60 6.73 0.55
C HIS A 204 7.14 8.14 0.42
N GLN A 205 7.50 8.55 -0.80
CA GLN A 205 8.11 9.87 -1.00
C GLN A 205 7.16 11.03 -0.70
N CYS A 206 5.84 10.79 -0.74
CA CYS A 206 4.85 11.77 -0.28
C CYS A 206 4.98 12.13 1.22
N MET A 207 5.65 11.32 2.03
CA MET A 207 5.91 11.56 3.46
C MET A 207 7.36 11.96 3.76
N THR A 208 8.32 11.55 2.94
CA THR A 208 9.75 11.79 3.18
C THR A 208 10.22 13.14 2.60
N THR A 209 9.74 13.52 1.42
CA THR A 209 10.24 14.72 0.69
C THR A 209 9.36 15.94 0.85
N ARG A 210 8.12 15.77 1.35
CA ARG A 210 7.16 16.86 1.57
C ARG A 210 6.27 16.59 2.78
N GLY A 211 5.50 17.60 3.17
CA GLY A 211 4.51 17.49 4.23
C GLY A 211 5.18 17.28 5.59
N ILE A 212 5.09 16.07 6.14
CA ILE A 212 5.55 15.76 7.51
C ILE A 212 7.05 15.42 7.62
N HIS A 213 7.75 15.24 6.48
CA HIS A 213 9.20 14.98 6.41
C HIS A 213 9.71 13.88 7.36
N LYS A 214 9.26 12.64 7.16
CA LYS A 214 9.66 11.47 7.98
C LYS A 214 10.49 10.46 7.17
N PRO A 215 11.77 10.75 6.91
CA PRO A 215 12.66 9.79 6.26
C PRO A 215 12.89 8.56 7.16
N GLY A 216 13.20 7.41 6.54
CA GLY A 216 13.47 6.15 7.23
C GLY A 216 12.23 5.40 7.74
N VAL A 217 11.03 5.96 7.58
CA VAL A 217 9.77 5.26 7.86
C VAL A 217 9.41 4.39 6.67
N ASN A 218 9.23 3.10 6.93
CA ASN A 218 8.70 2.13 5.97
C ASN A 218 7.30 1.71 6.38
N MET A 219 6.42 1.61 5.40
CA MET A 219 5.09 1.03 5.55
C MET A 219 5.13 -0.43 5.15
N VAL A 220 4.59 -1.30 6.00
CA VAL A 220 4.45 -2.74 5.71
C VAL A 220 2.98 -3.10 5.57
N THR A 221 2.63 -3.76 4.48
CA THR A 221 1.29 -4.29 4.19
C THR A 221 1.40 -5.77 3.92
N SER A 222 0.34 -6.52 4.21
CA SER A 222 0.31 -7.96 3.93
C SER A 222 -1.08 -8.44 3.53
N ARG A 223 -1.14 -9.45 2.68
CA ARG A 223 -2.36 -10.18 2.33
C ARG A 223 -2.07 -11.68 2.37
N MET A 224 -2.81 -12.39 3.22
CA MET A 224 -2.75 -13.84 3.36
C MET A 224 -4.08 -14.46 2.91
N LEU A 225 -4.00 -15.55 2.15
CA LEU A 225 -5.12 -16.33 1.59
C LEU A 225 -4.87 -17.83 1.80
N GLY A 226 -5.94 -18.62 1.85
CA GLY A 226 -5.89 -20.07 2.06
C GLY A 226 -5.03 -20.49 3.26
N ALA A 227 -4.15 -21.47 3.06
CA ALA A 227 -3.26 -22.03 4.09
C ALA A 227 -2.49 -20.97 4.89
N PHE A 228 -2.01 -19.88 4.27
CA PHE A 228 -1.30 -18.81 4.98
C PHE A 228 -2.21 -17.97 5.90
N ARG A 229 -3.52 -17.92 5.62
CA ARG A 229 -4.51 -17.28 6.49
C ARG A 229 -4.94 -18.24 7.60
N ASP A 230 -5.27 -19.47 7.23
CA ASP A 230 -5.99 -20.40 8.08
C ASP A 230 -5.07 -21.19 9.03
N ASP A 231 -3.81 -21.43 8.63
CA ASP A 231 -2.79 -22.06 9.48
C ASP A 231 -1.75 -21.04 9.97
N PRO A 232 -1.73 -20.72 11.27
CA PRO A 232 -0.71 -19.87 11.88
C PRO A 232 0.72 -20.41 11.75
N THR A 233 0.91 -21.72 11.60
CA THR A 233 2.25 -22.34 11.50
C THR A 233 2.86 -22.04 10.14
N THR A 234 2.13 -22.34 9.06
CA THR A 234 2.50 -21.95 7.68
C THR A 234 2.77 -20.44 7.57
N ARG A 235 1.94 -19.60 8.21
CA ARG A 235 2.17 -18.14 8.24
C ARG A 235 3.47 -17.77 8.95
N ARG A 236 3.78 -18.37 10.10
CA ARG A 236 5.02 -18.11 10.84
C ARG A 236 6.24 -18.55 10.06
N GLU A 237 6.16 -19.69 9.37
CA GLU A 237 7.23 -20.19 8.52
C GLU A 237 7.57 -19.18 7.41
N PHE A 238 6.58 -18.70 6.66
CA PHE A 238 6.78 -17.66 5.65
C PHE A 238 7.38 -16.38 6.23
N LEU A 239 6.82 -15.85 7.33
CA LEU A 239 7.34 -14.64 7.98
C LEU A 239 8.79 -14.82 8.46
N SER A 240 9.16 -16.02 8.89
CA SER A 240 10.55 -16.37 9.26
C SER A 240 11.48 -16.36 8.04
N MET A 241 11.03 -16.91 6.90
CA MET A 241 11.82 -16.99 5.66
C MET A 241 12.11 -15.61 5.03
N ILE A 242 11.17 -14.66 5.12
CA ILE A 242 11.38 -13.29 4.62
C ILE A 242 12.24 -12.44 5.56
N GLY A 243 12.38 -12.82 6.83
CA GLY A 243 13.12 -12.08 7.85
C GLY A 243 12.34 -10.88 8.40
N SER A 244 12.96 -10.10 9.28
CA SER A 244 12.34 -8.86 9.76
C SER A 244 12.33 -7.81 8.65
N PRO A 245 11.17 -7.28 8.23
CA PRO A 245 11.09 -6.21 7.23
C PRO A 245 11.92 -4.97 7.62
N ALA A 246 12.15 -4.77 8.92
CA ALA A 246 12.92 -3.65 9.44
C ALA A 246 14.46 -3.77 9.33
N THR A 247 15.01 -4.97 9.08
CA THR A 247 16.45 -5.22 9.32
C THR A 247 17.38 -4.99 8.14
N GLU A 248 16.87 -4.84 6.91
CA GLU A 248 17.70 -4.45 5.77
C GLU A 248 17.56 -2.94 5.49
N HIS A 249 18.42 -2.15 6.14
CA HIS A 249 18.66 -0.74 5.82
C HIS A 249 19.34 -0.57 4.45
N ALA A 250 18.78 -1.14 3.38
CA ALA A 250 19.05 -0.60 2.06
C ALA A 250 18.19 0.65 1.96
N PRO A 251 18.75 1.87 2.05
CA PRO A 251 17.94 3.05 1.85
C PRO A 251 17.37 2.93 0.43
N PHE A 252 16.05 3.06 0.31
CA PHE A 252 15.40 3.17 -1.01
C PHE A 252 15.67 4.56 -1.64
N ALA A 253 16.77 5.21 -1.25
CA ALA A 253 17.26 6.53 -1.60
C ALA A 253 18.80 6.54 -1.55
#